data_AF-A0A8T4J3N1-F1
#
_entry.id   AF-A0A8T4J3N1-F1
#
_cell.length_a   1.000
_cell.length_b   1.000
_cell.length_c   1.000
_cell.angle_alpha   90.00
_cell.angle_beta   90.00
_cell.angle_gamma   90.00
#
_symmetry.space_group_name_H-M   'P 1'
#
loop_
_entity.id
_entity.type
_entity.pdbx_description
1 polymer ?
#
loop_
_entity_poly.entity_id
_entity_poly.type
_entity_poly.pdbx_seq_one_letter_code
_entity_poly.pdbx_strand_id
1 'polypeptide(L)' 'VTEAIVRRFAGQQILVIGQYIDQLDELGEHLNAPVIKGETSNAQREKLFDAFREGEISVLVVSKVANFSID' A
#
# COMPACT_ATOMS: atom_id res chain seq x y z
N VAL A 1 12.90 -6.48 -7.93
CA VAL A 1 11.99 -6.25 -9.09
C VAL A 1 10.96 -5.18 -8.76
N THR A 2 10.24 -5.27 -7.64
CA THR A 2 9.20 -4.29 -7.23
C THR A 2 9.70 -2.85 -7.22
N GLU A 3 10.86 -2.57 -6.63
CA GLU A 3 11.46 -1.23 -6.64
C GLU A 3 11.69 -0.69 -8.07
N ALA A 4 12.11 -1.54 -9.01
CA ALA A 4 12.34 -1.12 -10.39
C ALA A 4 11.03 -0.70 -11.07
N ILE A 5 9.93 -1.40 -10.75
CA ILE A 5 8.59 -1.04 -11.24
C ILE A 5 8.14 0.27 -10.59
N VAL A 6 8.25 0.41 -9.27
CA VAL A 6 7.88 1.64 -8.56
C VAL A 6 8.64 2.85 -9.12
N ARG A 7 9.95 2.72 -9.35
CA ARG A 7 10.77 3.76 -9.98
C ARG A 7 10.35 4.05 -11.43
N ARG A 8 10.00 3.01 -12.21
CA ARG A 8 9.56 3.14 -13.61
C ARG A 8 8.27 3.96 -13.73
N PHE A 9 7.39 3.86 -12.75
CA PHE A 9 6.10 4.55 -12.68
C PHE A 9 6.10 5.69 -11.64
N ALA A 10 7.27 6.24 -11.30
CA ALA A 10 7.37 7.37 -10.39
C ALA A 10 6.48 8.54 -10.85
N GLY A 11 5.72 9.13 -9.92
CA GLY A 11 4.75 10.18 -10.21
C GLY A 11 3.34 9.67 -10.54
N GLN A 12 3.13 8.35 -10.60
CA GLN A 12 1.79 7.74 -10.64
C GLN A 12 1.44 7.16 -9.27
N GLN A 13 0.14 6.99 -9.02
CA GLN A 13 -0.37 6.26 -7.87
C GLN A 13 -0.18 4.75 -8.09
N ILE A 14 0.53 4.08 -7.19
CA ILE A 14 0.87 2.66 -7.26
C ILE A 14 0.29 1.93 -6.05
N LEU A 15 -0.65 1.02 -6.30
CA LEU A 15 -1.18 0.11 -5.29
C LEU A 15 -0.48 -1.25 -5.41
N VAL A 16 0.22 -1.66 -4.35
CA VAL A 16 0.93 -2.94 -4.30
C VAL A 16 0.11 -3.91 -3.44
N ILE A 17 -0.38 -4.99 -4.04
CA ILE A 17 -1.21 -5.99 -3.36
C ILE A 17 -0.40 -7.28 -3.16
N GLY A 18 -0.26 -7.72 -1.91
CA GLY A 18 0.45 -8.96 -1.57
C GLY A 18 -0.35 -9.91 -0.66
N GLN A 19 0.10 -11.16 -0.58
CA GLN A 19 -0.56 -12.20 0.22
C GLN A 19 0.09 -12.42 1.59
N TYR A 20 1.42 -12.36 1.67
CA TYR A 20 2.19 -12.69 2.88
C TYR A 20 2.46 -11.44 3.70
N ILE A 21 1.94 -11.39 4.92
CA ILE A 21 1.97 -10.18 5.76
C ILE A 21 3.39 -9.74 6.09
N ASP A 22 4.27 -10.66 6.48
CA ASP A 22 5.65 -10.35 6.87
C ASP A 22 6.44 -9.73 5.71
N GLN A 23 6.18 -10.18 4.48
CA GLN A 23 6.80 -9.61 3.28
C GLN A 23 6.27 -8.22 2.94
N LEU A 24 5.05 -7.87 3.37
CA LEU A 24 4.48 -6.54 3.12
C LEU A 24 5.12 -5.50 4.02
N ASP A 25 5.53 -5.86 5.23
CA ASP A 25 6.29 -4.96 6.11
C ASP A 25 7.65 -4.61 5.51
N GLU A 26 8.42 -5.65 5.16
CA GLU A 26 9.71 -5.47 4.49
C GLU A 26 9.55 -4.65 3.21
N LEU A 27 8.48 -4.87 2.45
CA LEU A 27 8.23 -4.14 1.22
C LEU A 27 7.83 -2.68 1.49
N GLY A 28 7.03 -2.41 2.51
CA GLY A 28 6.69 -1.06 2.94
C GLY A 28 7.92 -0.27 3.33
N GLU A 29 8.83 -0.87 4.10
CA GLU A 29 10.11 -0.25 4.47
C GLU A 29 10.98 0.04 3.25
N HIS A 30 11.18 -0.95 2.37
CA HIS A 30 12.00 -0.77 1.15
C HIS A 30 11.44 0.26 0.18
N LEU A 31 10.11 0.37 0.09
CA LEU A 31 9.43 1.33 -0.79
C LEU A 31 9.17 2.68 -0.11
N ASN A 32 9.47 2.81 1.18
CA ASN A 32 9.06 3.95 2.02
C ASN A 32 7.56 4.26 1.87
N ALA A 33 6.74 3.23 1.98
CA ALA A 33 5.31 3.28 1.73
C ALA A 33 4.51 2.70 2.91
N PRO A 34 3.35 3.29 3.25
CA PRO A 34 2.48 2.74 4.28
C PRO A 34 1.92 1.36 3.89
N VAL A 35 1.72 0.52 4.90
CA VAL A 35 1.22 -0.86 4.74
C VAL A 35 -0.13 -1.02 5.45
N ILE A 36 -1.12 -1.57 4.74
CA ILE A 36 -2.42 -1.93 5.28
C ILE A 36 -2.54 -3.45 5.37
N LYS A 37 -2.88 -3.94 6.57
CA LYS A 37 -3.07 -5.35 6.90
C LYS A 37 -4.48 -5.62 7.43
N GLY A 38 -4.76 -6.90 7.69
CA GLY A 38 -6.02 -7.32 8.30
C GLY A 38 -6.24 -6.68 9.68
N GLU A 39 -5.18 -6.48 10.45
CA GLU A 39 -5.24 -5.87 11.80
C GLU A 39 -5.31 -4.33 11.79
N THR A 40 -5.03 -3.67 10.66
CA THR A 40 -5.12 -2.21 10.55
C THR A 40 -6.56 -1.77 10.83
N SER A 41 -6.77 -0.83 11.75
CA SER A 41 -8.11 -0.35 12.11
C SER A 41 -8.81 0.29 10.91
N ASN A 42 -10.15 0.21 10.85
CA ASN A 42 -10.93 0.79 9.74
C ASN A 42 -10.61 2.28 9.53
N ALA A 43 -10.53 3.06 10.61
CA ALA A 43 -10.20 4.49 10.55
C ALA A 43 -8.81 4.76 9.95
N GLN A 44 -7.81 3.92 10.29
CA GLN A 44 -6.47 4.05 9.70
C GLN A 44 -6.46 3.62 8.24
N ARG A 45 -7.24 2.59 7.86
CA ARG A 45 -7.37 2.20 6.44
C ARG A 45 -7.96 3.33 5.62
N GLU A 46 -9.09 3.88 6.04
CA GLU A 46 -9.79 4.97 5.35
C GLU A 46 -8.87 6.17 5.14
N LYS A 47 -8.20 6.62 6.21
CA LYS A 47 -7.21 7.70 6.13
C LYS A 47 -6.10 7.44 5.11
N LEU A 48 -5.52 6.24 5.08
CA LEU A 48 -4.45 5.89 4.15
C LEU A 48 -4.96 5.77 2.71
N PHE A 49 -6.15 5.22 2.50
CA PHE A 49 -6.77 5.15 1.19
C PHE A 49 -7.16 6.52 0.65
N ASP A 50 -7.65 7.42 1.50
CA ASP A 50 -7.99 8.79 1.10
C ASP A 50 -6.75 9.59 0.75
N ALA A 51 -5.71 9.54 1.59
CA ALA A 51 -4.40 10.12 1.26
C ALA A 51 -3.83 9.54 -0.05
N PHE A 52 -4.06 8.24 -0.32
CA PHE A 52 -3.67 7.63 -1.58
C PHE A 52 -4.46 8.20 -2.75
N ARG A 53 -5.81 8.26 -2.65
CA ARG A 53 -6.70 8.78 -3.70
C ARG A 53 -6.46 10.25 -4.03
N GLU A 54 -6.16 11.05 -3.02
CA GLU A 54 -5.84 12.48 -3.14
C GLU A 54 -4.44 12.72 -3.71
N GLY A 55 -3.61 11.67 -3.77
CA GLY A 55 -2.24 11.73 -4.30
C GLY A 55 -1.21 12.23 -3.30
N GLU A 56 -1.58 12.39 -2.03
CA GLU A 56 -0.65 12.73 -0.93
C GLU A 56 0.36 11.61 -0.71
N ILE A 57 -0.07 10.35 -0.84
CA ILE A 57 0.81 9.19 -0.92
C ILE A 57 0.74 8.58 -2.32
N SER A 58 1.90 8.38 -2.93
CA SER A 58 2.01 7.84 -4.29
C SER A 58 2.11 6.32 -4.32
N VAL A 59 2.48 5.69 -3.21
CA VAL A 59 2.59 4.22 -3.10
C VAL A 59 1.86 3.77 -1.85
N LEU A 60 0.99 2.77 -2.00
CA LEU A 60 0.28 2.14 -0.89
C LEU A 60 0.43 0.62 -1.02
N VAL A 61 0.85 -0.03 0.07
CA VAL A 61 0.99 -1.49 0.13
C VAL A 61 -0.19 -2.07 0.91
N VAL A 62 -0.86 -3.08 0.37
CA VAL A 62 -2.04 -3.67 1.01
C VAL A 62 -1.99 -5.19 0.95
N SER A 63 -2.49 -5.84 2.01
CA SER A 63 -2.73 -7.27 1.96
C SER A 63 -3.99 -7.60 1.15
N LYS A 64 -4.05 -8.78 0.54
CA LYS A 64 -5.24 -9.27 -0.19
C LYS A 64 -6.51 -9.16 0.63
N VAL A 65 -6.43 -9.44 1.94
CA VAL A 65 -7.56 -9.37 2.86
C VAL A 65 -7.98 -7.91 3.11
N ALA A 66 -7.02 -7.01 3.28
CA ALA A 66 -7.28 -5.58 3.46
C ALA A 66 -7.83 -4.91 2.20
N ASN A 67 -7.38 -5.34 1.03
CA ASN A 67 -7.86 -4.83 -0.26
C ASN A 67 -9.34 -5.13 -0.51
N PHE A 68 -9.88 -6.21 0.07
CA PHE A 68 -11.26 -6.65 -0.16
C PHE A 68 -12.31 -5.80 0.57
N SER A 69 -11.88 -4.94 1.50
CA SER A 69 -12.79 -4.16 2.35
C SER A 69 -13.16 -2.80 1.76
N ILE A 70 -12.55 -2.40 0.63
CA ILE A 70 -12.75 -1.10 -0.03
C ILE A 70 -13.07 -1.33 -1.52
N ASP A 71 -14.07 -2.17 -1.76
CA ASP A 71 -14.81 -2.27 -3.03
C ASP A 71 -16.24 -1.76 -2.78
#